data_AF-A0A5M6I838-F1
#
_entry.id   AF-A0A5M6I838-F1
#
_cell.length_a   1.000
_cell.length_b   1.000
_cell.length_c   1.000
_cell.angle_alpha   90.00
_cell.angle_beta   90.00
_cell.angle_gamma   90.00
#
_symmetry.space_group_name_H-M   'P 1'
#
loop_
_entity.id
_entity.type
_entity.pdbx_description
1 polymer ?
#
loop_
_entity_poly.entity_id
_entity_poly.type
_entity_poly.pdbx_seq_one_letter_code
_entity_poly.pdbx_strand_id
1 'polypeptide(L)'
;MSDEKKGAAVKSYVDPEQINKDVQINGTDLNNAFLEQSSLLVHYGVQAGRAAHQVDRVKQLQKLAEAQIDKEVREQASDEGRKITESAITAQITAHPKMVQLAKMLSEARLQESLADVAVESLRHRRDMLVQLGAQARTEMQGEIRVAMGEARAAEEKAVRDRLPGKLRGAAGTSGQEAA
;
A
#
# COMPACT_ATOMS: atom_id res chain seq x y z
N MET A 1 -12.33 3.70 -38.84
CA MET A 1 -12.59 5.09 -38.41
C MET A 1 -12.96 5.00 -36.94
N SER A 2 -12.21 5.47 -35.95
CA SER A 2 -11.29 6.60 -35.90
C SER A 2 -10.48 6.43 -34.60
N ASP A 3 -9.16 6.36 -34.64
CA ASP A 3 -8.35 6.36 -33.40
C ASP A 3 -7.00 7.04 -33.59
N GLU A 4 -6.95 8.06 -34.46
CA GLU A 4 -5.71 8.70 -34.90
C GLU A 4 -5.49 10.10 -34.30
N LYS A 5 -6.10 10.40 -33.14
CA LYS A 5 -5.79 11.62 -32.36
C LYS A 5 -5.89 11.40 -30.85
N LYS A 6 -5.11 10.47 -30.30
CA LYS A 6 -4.71 10.54 -28.88
C LYS A 6 -3.34 11.18 -28.80
N GLY A 7 -3.29 12.50 -28.63
CA GLY A 7 -2.07 13.16 -28.14
C GLY A 7 -1.61 12.38 -26.91
N ALA A 8 -0.35 11.94 -26.90
CA ALA A 8 0.19 10.90 -26.02
C ALA A 8 -0.41 10.95 -24.59
N ALA A 9 -1.48 10.19 -24.36
CA ALA A 9 -2.22 10.26 -23.11
C ALA A 9 -1.40 9.61 -22.00
N VAL A 10 -1.35 10.26 -20.84
CA VAL A 10 -0.74 9.71 -19.64
C VAL A 10 -1.44 8.40 -19.32
N LYS A 11 -0.68 7.30 -19.23
CA LYS A 11 -1.27 6.00 -18.89
C LYS A 11 -1.57 5.98 -17.40
N SER A 12 -2.78 5.56 -17.06
CA SER A 12 -3.12 5.19 -15.68
C SER A 12 -2.58 3.80 -15.39
N TYR A 13 -1.85 3.68 -14.27
CA TYR A 13 -1.27 2.41 -13.83
C TYR A 13 -2.04 1.81 -12.66
N VAL A 14 -2.78 2.62 -11.93
CA VAL A 14 -3.39 2.26 -10.67
C VAL A 14 -4.78 2.87 -10.55
N ASP A 15 -5.74 2.04 -10.13
CA ASP A 15 -7.11 2.45 -9.84
C ASP A 15 -7.30 2.63 -8.32
N PRO A 16 -7.63 3.83 -7.83
CA PRO A 16 -7.90 4.09 -6.41
C PRO A 16 -8.96 3.18 -5.79
N GLU A 17 -10.02 2.84 -6.52
CA GLU A 17 -11.08 1.97 -6.00
C GLU A 17 -10.59 0.54 -5.81
N GLN A 18 -9.74 0.07 -6.72
CA GLN A 18 -9.13 -1.25 -6.63
C GLN A 18 -8.11 -1.33 -5.49
N ILE A 19 -7.27 -0.28 -5.30
CA ILE A 19 -6.34 -0.23 -4.15
C ILE A 19 -7.09 -0.37 -2.84
N ASN A 20 -8.21 0.36 -2.67
CA ASN A 20 -8.98 0.31 -1.43
C ASN A 20 -9.47 -1.12 -1.14
N LYS A 21 -9.97 -1.82 -2.17
CA LYS A 21 -10.39 -3.23 -2.03
C LYS A 21 -9.21 -4.14 -1.69
N ASP A 22 -8.09 -4.01 -2.38
CA ASP A 22 -6.94 -4.91 -2.22
C ASP A 22 -6.19 -4.70 -0.91
N VAL A 23 -6.27 -3.50 -0.32
CA VAL A 23 -5.66 -3.19 0.98
C VAL A 23 -6.49 -3.74 2.15
N GLN A 24 -7.78 -4.02 1.96
CA GLN A 24 -8.62 -4.56 3.02
C GLN A 24 -8.11 -5.92 3.52
N ILE A 25 -8.33 -6.16 4.81
CA ILE A 25 -8.02 -7.42 5.47
C ILE A 25 -9.35 -8.08 5.84
N ASN A 26 -9.56 -9.30 5.35
CA ASN A 26 -10.67 -10.12 5.80
C ASN A 26 -10.28 -10.86 7.08
N GLY A 27 -10.89 -10.47 8.21
CA GLY A 27 -10.61 -11.08 9.52
C GLY A 27 -11.05 -12.53 9.65
N THR A 28 -11.97 -13.02 8.81
CA THR A 28 -12.40 -14.43 8.82
C THR A 28 -11.48 -15.35 8.01
N ASP A 29 -10.58 -14.79 7.21
CA ASP A 29 -9.68 -15.53 6.33
C ASP A 29 -8.28 -14.91 6.33
N LEU A 30 -7.63 -14.96 7.49
CA LEU A 30 -6.28 -14.43 7.66
C LEU A 30 -5.24 -15.20 6.83
N ASN A 31 -5.44 -16.50 6.61
CA ASN A 31 -4.50 -17.34 5.87
C ASN A 31 -4.32 -16.86 4.43
N ASN A 32 -5.41 -16.61 3.72
CA ASN A 32 -5.32 -16.05 2.37
C ASN A 32 -4.75 -14.64 2.38
N ALA A 33 -5.14 -13.81 3.36
CA ALA A 33 -4.59 -12.46 3.48
C ALA A 33 -3.05 -12.43 3.66
N PHE A 34 -2.48 -13.40 4.38
CA PHE A 34 -1.02 -13.56 4.51
C PHE A 34 -0.36 -13.99 3.20
N LEU A 35 -0.96 -14.92 2.45
CA LEU A 35 -0.41 -15.43 1.19
C LEU A 35 -0.41 -14.35 0.11
N GLU A 36 -1.50 -13.58 0.00
CA GLU A 36 -1.68 -12.57 -1.05
C GLU A 36 -0.81 -11.32 -0.84
N GLN A 37 -0.42 -11.03 0.39
CA GLN A 37 0.30 -9.81 0.76
C GLN A 37 1.55 -9.56 -0.10
N SER A 38 2.36 -10.60 -0.35
CA SER A 38 3.58 -10.47 -1.15
C SER A 38 3.28 -10.26 -2.63
N SER A 39 2.28 -10.98 -3.15
CA SER A 39 1.82 -10.88 -4.54
C SER A 39 1.31 -9.47 -4.86
N LEU A 40 0.45 -8.92 -3.98
CA LEU A 40 -0.08 -7.57 -4.11
C LEU A 40 1.05 -6.53 -4.07
N LEU A 41 1.99 -6.66 -3.12
CA LEU A 41 3.10 -5.72 -3.02
C LEU A 41 3.97 -5.70 -4.29
N VAL A 42 4.24 -6.86 -4.89
CA VAL A 42 4.98 -6.93 -6.16
C VAL A 42 4.17 -6.31 -7.29
N HIS A 43 2.87 -6.60 -7.39
CA HIS A 43 1.99 -6.06 -8.42
C HIS A 43 2.00 -4.53 -8.44
N TYR A 44 1.73 -3.91 -7.29
CA TYR A 44 1.71 -2.45 -7.17
C TYR A 44 3.12 -1.84 -7.21
N GLY A 45 4.15 -2.55 -6.74
CA GLY A 45 5.54 -2.12 -6.89
C GLY A 45 5.98 -2.00 -8.35
N VAL A 46 5.57 -2.95 -9.20
CA VAL A 46 5.83 -2.87 -10.66
C VAL A 46 5.07 -1.71 -11.30
N GLN A 47 3.84 -1.44 -10.86
CA GLN A 47 3.06 -0.30 -11.34
C GLN A 47 3.70 1.03 -10.94
N ALA A 48 4.19 1.17 -9.70
CA ALA A 48 4.92 2.33 -9.24
C ALA A 48 6.17 2.59 -10.08
N GLY A 49 6.97 1.56 -10.35
CA GLY A 49 8.15 1.69 -11.22
C GLY A 49 7.80 2.14 -12.65
N ARG A 50 6.68 1.65 -13.21
CA ARG A 50 6.20 2.09 -14.54
C ARG A 50 5.69 3.54 -14.52
N ALA A 51 5.02 3.96 -13.46
CA ALA A 51 4.55 5.33 -13.29
C ALA A 51 5.72 6.32 -13.15
N ALA A 52 6.73 5.99 -12.34
CA ALA A 52 7.96 6.78 -12.21
C ALA A 52 8.70 6.92 -13.56
N HIS A 53 8.85 5.82 -14.30
CA HIS A 53 9.43 5.87 -15.64
C HIS A 53 8.63 6.78 -16.60
N GLN A 54 7.30 6.79 -16.51
CA GLN A 54 6.46 7.68 -17.32
C GLN A 54 6.70 9.15 -16.97
N VAL A 55 6.82 9.49 -15.70
CA VAL A 55 7.16 10.84 -15.25
C VAL A 55 8.51 11.28 -15.84
N ASP A 56 9.52 10.43 -15.76
CA ASP A 56 10.85 10.73 -16.31
C ASP A 56 10.84 10.90 -17.83
N ARG A 57 10.07 10.06 -18.54
CA ARG A 57 9.88 10.21 -19.98
C ARG A 57 9.24 11.55 -20.33
N VAL A 58 8.20 11.97 -19.62
CA VAL A 58 7.54 13.26 -19.88
C VAL A 58 8.45 14.44 -19.54
N LYS A 59 9.25 14.37 -18.46
CA LYS A 59 10.29 15.38 -18.15
C LYS A 59 11.30 15.50 -19.29
N GLN A 60 11.75 14.39 -19.85
CA GLN A 60 12.67 14.40 -21.00
C GLN A 60 12.03 15.03 -22.23
N LEU A 61 10.78 14.67 -22.55
CA LEU A 61 10.03 15.27 -23.66
C LEU A 61 9.82 16.77 -23.49
N GLN A 62 9.56 17.23 -22.26
CA GLN A 62 9.43 18.64 -21.93
C GLN A 62 10.73 19.41 -22.21
N LYS A 63 11.88 18.89 -21.75
CA LYS A 63 13.19 19.51 -22.00
C LYS A 63 13.54 19.55 -23.49
N LEU A 64 13.21 18.49 -24.23
CA LEU A 64 13.44 18.45 -25.68
C LEU A 64 12.54 19.45 -26.42
N ALA A 65 11.27 19.56 -26.02
CA ALA A 65 10.35 20.52 -26.62
C ALA A 65 10.75 21.97 -26.30
N GLU A 66 11.19 22.24 -25.07
CA GLU A 66 11.71 23.54 -24.66
C GLU A 66 12.89 23.97 -25.54
N ALA A 67 13.89 23.10 -25.74
CA ALA A 67 15.04 23.37 -26.59
C ALA A 67 14.65 23.58 -28.07
N GLN A 68 13.66 22.84 -28.58
CA GLN A 68 13.14 23.03 -29.94
C GLN A 68 12.47 24.40 -30.11
N ILE A 69 11.59 24.77 -29.17
CA ILE A 69 10.84 26.02 -29.24
C ILE A 69 11.78 27.22 -29.04
N ASP A 70 12.77 27.13 -28.14
CA ASP A 70 13.81 28.17 -28.00
C ASP A 70 14.51 28.43 -29.34
N LYS A 71 14.93 27.37 -30.04
CA LYS A 71 15.57 27.48 -31.34
C LYS A 71 14.63 28.11 -32.38
N GLU A 72 13.40 27.63 -32.48
CA GLU A 72 12.39 28.15 -33.43
C GLU A 72 12.09 29.63 -33.20
N VAL A 73 11.94 30.06 -31.94
CA VAL A 73 11.69 31.46 -31.56
C VAL A 73 12.88 32.35 -31.93
N ARG A 74 14.11 31.89 -31.71
CA ARG A 74 15.34 32.63 -32.09
C ARG A 74 15.49 32.75 -33.60
N GLU A 75 15.22 31.68 -34.35
CA GLU A 75 15.25 31.68 -35.82
C GLU A 75 14.21 32.64 -36.38
N GLN A 76 12.96 32.60 -35.90
CA GLN A 76 11.90 33.53 -36.31
C GLN A 76 12.25 35.00 -36.02
N ALA A 77 12.80 35.29 -34.83
CA ALA A 77 13.22 36.65 -34.49
C ALA A 77 14.36 37.14 -35.40
N SER A 78 15.30 36.26 -35.75
CA SER A 78 16.40 36.56 -36.66
C SER A 78 15.89 36.84 -38.09
N ASP A 79 14.98 36.02 -38.60
CA ASP A 79 14.40 36.16 -39.94
C ASP A 79 13.62 37.47 -40.11
N GLU A 80 12.95 37.90 -39.04
CA GLU A 80 12.24 39.19 -38.99
C GLU A 80 13.16 40.38 -38.66
N GLY A 81 14.45 40.15 -38.47
CA GLY A 81 15.44 41.19 -38.11
C GLY A 81 15.23 41.80 -36.73
N ARG A 82 14.48 41.14 -35.85
CA ARG A 82 14.14 41.63 -34.50
C ARG A 82 15.14 41.10 -33.47
N LYS A 83 15.65 42.00 -32.62
CA LYS A 83 16.38 41.59 -31.41
C LYS A 83 15.40 41.21 -30.32
N ILE A 84 15.36 39.93 -29.98
CA ILE A 84 14.56 39.42 -28.86
C ILE A 84 15.43 39.25 -27.61
N THR A 85 14.88 39.51 -26.43
CA THR A 85 15.57 39.31 -25.16
C THR A 85 15.35 37.88 -24.63
N GLU A 86 16.29 37.36 -23.83
CA GLU A 86 16.16 36.05 -23.18
C GLU A 86 14.87 35.92 -22.34
N SER A 87 14.48 37.02 -21.68
CA SER A 87 13.20 37.12 -20.96
C SER A 87 11.99 36.91 -21.88
N ALA A 88 12.00 37.51 -23.07
CA ALA A 88 10.91 37.40 -24.01
C ALA A 88 10.83 36.00 -24.64
N ILE A 89 11.98 35.38 -24.92
CA ILE A 89 12.05 33.99 -25.40
C ILE A 89 11.44 33.05 -24.34
N THR A 90 11.87 33.16 -23.08
CA THR A 90 11.37 32.33 -21.98
C THR A 90 9.85 32.46 -21.79
N ALA A 91 9.32 33.69 -21.91
CA ALA A 91 7.88 33.94 -21.85
C ALA A 91 7.13 33.27 -23.01
N GLN A 92 7.68 33.34 -24.23
CA GLN A 92 7.09 32.70 -25.41
C GLN A 92 7.12 31.17 -25.31
N ILE A 93 8.22 30.57 -24.86
CA ILE A 93 8.33 29.12 -24.60
C ILE A 93 7.26 28.69 -23.59
N THR A 94 7.14 29.41 -22.48
CA THR A 94 6.18 29.09 -21.41
C THR A 94 4.73 29.16 -21.91
N ALA A 95 4.41 30.16 -22.73
CA ALA A 95 3.10 30.34 -23.33
C ALA A 95 2.82 29.39 -24.52
N HIS A 96 3.84 28.69 -25.03
CA HIS A 96 3.70 27.87 -26.21
C HIS A 96 2.72 26.70 -25.97
N PRO A 97 1.73 26.46 -26.86
CA PRO A 97 0.70 25.44 -26.65
C PRO A 97 1.25 24.04 -26.34
N LYS A 98 2.37 23.65 -26.99
CA LYS A 98 3.06 22.38 -26.75
C LYS A 98 3.62 22.28 -25.34
N MET A 99 4.16 23.37 -24.78
CA MET A 99 4.70 23.39 -23.41
C MET A 99 3.57 23.32 -22.38
N VAL A 100 2.46 24.03 -22.62
CA VAL A 100 1.26 23.94 -21.77
C VAL A 100 0.71 22.50 -21.76
N GLN A 101 0.67 21.82 -22.90
CA GLN A 101 0.25 20.41 -22.98
C GLN A 101 1.20 19.48 -22.22
N LEU A 102 2.51 19.63 -22.42
CA LEU A 102 3.52 18.81 -21.71
C LEU A 102 3.52 19.04 -20.20
N ALA A 103 3.25 20.27 -19.75
CA ALA A 103 3.09 20.58 -18.34
C ALA A 103 1.86 19.87 -17.73
N LYS A 104 0.72 19.85 -18.44
CA LYS A 104 -0.48 19.10 -18.03
C LYS A 104 -0.19 17.60 -17.95
N MET A 105 0.43 17.04 -18.99
CA MET A 105 0.83 15.63 -19.02
C MET A 105 1.79 15.28 -17.88
N LEU A 106 2.74 16.16 -17.56
CA LEU A 106 3.66 15.92 -16.45
C LEU A 106 2.92 15.90 -15.12
N SER A 107 1.97 16.82 -14.92
CA SER A 107 1.16 16.86 -13.71
C SER A 107 0.30 15.60 -13.56
N GLU A 108 -0.33 15.14 -14.63
CA GLU A 108 -1.10 13.90 -14.65
C GLU A 108 -0.21 12.67 -14.39
N ALA A 109 0.99 12.63 -14.97
CA ALA A 109 1.93 11.52 -14.74
C ALA A 109 2.38 11.46 -13.27
N ARG A 110 2.65 12.62 -12.65
CA ARG A 110 2.99 12.71 -11.22
C ARG A 110 1.84 12.27 -10.32
N LEU A 111 0.60 12.58 -10.70
CA LEU A 111 -0.57 12.08 -9.97
C LEU A 111 -0.59 10.54 -9.97
N GLN A 112 -0.35 9.91 -11.13
CA GLN A 112 -0.32 8.45 -11.23
C GLN A 112 0.84 7.82 -10.45
N GLU A 113 2.02 8.44 -10.48
CA GLU A 113 3.17 8.03 -9.64
C GLU A 113 2.81 8.10 -8.15
N SER A 114 2.26 9.22 -7.70
CA SER A 114 1.86 9.40 -6.29
C SER A 114 0.80 8.38 -5.85
N LEU A 115 -0.18 8.06 -6.69
CA LEU A 115 -1.18 7.03 -6.38
C LEU A 115 -0.56 5.64 -6.24
N ALA A 116 0.40 5.30 -7.11
CA ALA A 116 1.10 4.03 -7.04
C ALA A 116 1.99 3.91 -5.80
N ASP A 117 2.66 4.99 -5.40
CA ASP A 117 3.44 5.04 -4.17
C ASP A 117 2.55 4.87 -2.93
N VAL A 118 1.39 5.55 -2.91
CA VAL A 118 0.40 5.37 -1.84
C VAL A 118 -0.09 3.92 -1.75
N ALA A 119 -0.27 3.24 -2.88
CA ALA A 119 -0.64 1.82 -2.89
C ALA A 119 0.44 0.94 -2.25
N VAL A 120 1.70 1.14 -2.63
CA VAL A 120 2.84 0.39 -2.07
C VAL A 120 2.97 0.63 -0.57
N GLU A 121 2.82 1.87 -0.11
CA GLU A 121 2.91 2.21 1.31
C GLU A 121 1.73 1.65 2.10
N SER A 122 0.52 1.73 1.54
CA SER A 122 -0.68 1.13 2.16
C SER A 122 -0.53 -0.38 2.34
N LEU A 123 0.10 -1.07 1.38
CA LEU A 123 0.40 -2.49 1.50
C LEU A 123 1.48 -2.77 2.55
N ARG A 124 2.44 -1.87 2.78
CA ARG A 124 3.40 -2.00 3.89
C ARG A 124 2.69 -1.89 5.24
N HIS A 125 1.78 -0.93 5.39
CA HIS A 125 0.94 -0.84 6.58
C HIS A 125 0.05 -2.08 6.76
N ARG A 126 -0.54 -2.59 5.67
CA ARG A 126 -1.31 -3.84 5.69
C ARG A 126 -0.49 -5.03 6.20
N ARG A 127 0.76 -5.16 5.76
CA ARG A 127 1.69 -6.20 6.25
C ARG A 127 1.85 -6.09 7.77
N ASP A 128 2.08 -4.88 8.28
CA ASP A 128 2.31 -4.68 9.71
C ASP A 128 1.05 -5.01 10.52
N MET A 129 -0.13 -4.65 10.03
CA MET A 129 -1.40 -5.08 10.62
C MET A 129 -1.58 -6.60 10.62
N LEU A 130 -1.26 -7.27 9.52
CA LEU A 130 -1.33 -8.73 9.44
C LEU A 130 -0.40 -9.40 10.46
N VAL A 131 0.81 -8.86 10.67
CA VAL A 131 1.73 -9.37 11.69
C VAL A 131 1.11 -9.26 13.09
N GLN A 132 0.46 -8.14 13.42
CA GLN A 132 -0.23 -7.95 14.70
C GLN A 132 -1.41 -8.92 14.86
N LEU A 133 -2.25 -9.06 13.84
CA LEU A 133 -3.38 -10.00 13.84
C LEU A 133 -2.90 -11.45 14.02
N GLY A 134 -1.80 -11.82 13.35
CA GLY A 134 -1.20 -13.14 13.52
C GLY A 134 -0.63 -13.36 14.94
N ALA A 135 -0.07 -12.32 15.57
CA ALA A 135 0.40 -12.41 16.95
C ALA A 135 -0.76 -12.55 17.95
N GLN A 136 -1.85 -11.80 17.73
CA GLN A 136 -3.07 -11.91 18.52
C GLN A 136 -3.67 -13.33 18.41
N ALA A 137 -3.84 -13.86 17.19
CA ALA A 137 -4.40 -15.19 16.97
C ALA A 137 -3.60 -16.30 17.66
N ARG A 138 -2.25 -16.21 17.65
CA ARG A 138 -1.41 -17.16 18.39
C ARG A 138 -1.58 -17.05 19.90
N THR A 139 -1.77 -15.84 20.41
CA THR A 139 -1.94 -15.58 21.84
C THR A 139 -3.30 -16.11 22.33
N GLU A 140 -4.35 -15.87 21.55
CA GLU A 140 -5.70 -16.41 21.80
C GLU A 140 -5.68 -17.94 21.82
N MET A 141 -5.08 -18.58 20.80
CA MET A 141 -4.95 -20.04 20.75
C MET A 141 -4.20 -20.61 21.96
N GLN A 142 -3.12 -19.96 22.41
CA GLN A 142 -2.40 -20.39 23.63
C GLN A 142 -3.26 -20.23 24.89
N GLY A 143 -4.07 -19.17 24.97
CA GLY A 143 -5.01 -18.95 26.07
C GLY A 143 -6.08 -20.05 26.12
N GLU A 144 -6.69 -20.36 24.97
CA GLU A 144 -7.68 -21.43 24.84
C GLU A 144 -7.12 -22.79 25.25
N ILE A 145 -5.91 -23.13 24.79
CA ILE A 145 -5.23 -24.37 25.18
C ILE A 145 -5.00 -24.43 26.69
N ARG A 146 -4.58 -23.33 27.32
CA ARG A 146 -4.37 -23.28 28.77
C ARG A 146 -5.66 -23.48 29.56
N VAL A 147 -6.76 -22.85 29.12
CA VAL A 147 -8.08 -23.01 29.74
C VAL A 147 -8.54 -24.46 29.59
N ALA A 148 -8.48 -25.02 28.38
CA ALA A 148 -8.85 -26.41 28.12
C ALA A 148 -8.04 -27.41 28.96
N MET A 149 -6.72 -27.19 29.11
CA MET A 149 -5.88 -28.00 30.00
C MET A 149 -6.26 -27.86 31.48
N GLY A 150 -6.60 -26.64 31.93
CA GLY A 150 -7.08 -26.39 33.29
C GLY A 150 -8.41 -27.10 33.58
N GLU A 151 -9.36 -27.01 32.65
CA GLU A 151 -10.65 -27.70 32.74
C GLU A 151 -10.49 -29.22 32.74
N ALA A 152 -9.61 -29.77 31.88
CA ALA A 152 -9.32 -31.19 31.85
C ALA A 152 -8.74 -31.68 33.19
N ARG A 153 -7.78 -30.95 33.77
CA ARG A 153 -7.22 -31.28 35.10
C ARG A 153 -8.26 -31.20 36.21
N ALA A 154 -9.08 -30.15 36.23
CA ALA A 154 -10.16 -30.01 37.22
C ALA A 154 -11.21 -31.13 37.11
N ALA A 155 -11.53 -31.57 35.88
CA ALA A 155 -12.41 -32.69 35.64
C ALA A 155 -11.81 -34.02 36.13
N GLU A 156 -10.51 -34.25 35.90
CA GLU A 156 -9.78 -35.41 36.41
C GLU A 156 -9.75 -35.43 37.94
N GLU A 157 -9.41 -34.32 38.60
CA GLU A 157 -9.40 -34.20 40.06
C GLU A 157 -10.77 -34.48 40.67
N LYS A 158 -11.85 -33.96 40.06
CA LYS A 158 -13.22 -34.24 40.47
C LYS A 158 -13.57 -35.73 40.30
N ALA A 159 -13.21 -36.34 39.17
CA ALA A 159 -13.45 -37.75 38.91
C ALA A 159 -12.69 -38.66 39.89
N VAL A 160 -11.46 -38.31 40.26
CA VAL A 160 -10.67 -39.00 41.29
C VAL A 160 -11.35 -38.86 42.66
N ARG A 161 -11.77 -37.64 43.03
CA ARG A 161 -12.47 -37.36 44.29
C ARG A 161 -13.78 -38.13 44.43
N ASP A 162 -14.52 -38.31 43.34
CA ASP A 162 -15.80 -39.03 43.34
C ASP A 162 -15.64 -40.56 43.29
N ARG A 163 -14.47 -41.08 42.87
CA ARG A 163 -14.13 -42.52 42.93
C ARG A 163 -13.55 -42.97 44.27
N LEU A 164 -13.15 -42.04 45.15
CA LEU A 164 -12.63 -42.37 46.49
C LEU A 164 -13.78 -42.85 47.41
N PRO A 165 -13.64 -44.02 48.07
CA PRO A 165 -14.66 -44.54 48.97
C PRO A 165 -14.88 -43.60 50.16
N GLY A 166 -16.15 -43.42 50.57
CA GLY A 166 -16.61 -42.37 51.48
C GLY A 166 -15.90 -42.24 52.83
N LYS A 167 -15.10 -43.24 53.25
CA LYS A 167 -14.29 -43.19 54.48
C LYS A 167 -13.02 -42.31 54.37
N LEU A 168 -12.56 -41.97 53.16
CA LEU A 168 -11.41 -41.07 52.93
C LEU A 168 -11.81 -39.63 52.56
N ARG A 169 -13.11 -39.38 52.29
CA ARG A 169 -13.61 -38.07 51.83
C ARG A 169 -13.61 -37.00 52.95
N GLY A 170 -13.60 -37.42 54.21
CA GLY A 170 -13.62 -36.55 55.40
C GLY A 170 -12.24 -36.18 55.98
N ALA A 171 -11.16 -36.90 55.66
CA ALA A 171 -9.84 -36.66 56.26
C ALA A 171 -9.05 -35.51 55.61
N ALA A 172 -9.40 -35.11 54.39
CA ALA A 172 -8.72 -34.03 53.67
C ALA A 172 -9.29 -32.61 53.94
N GLY A 173 -10.38 -32.50 54.71
CA GLY A 173 -11.09 -31.24 54.95
C GLY A 173 -10.81 -30.58 56.32
N THR A 174 -10.11 -31.25 57.24
CA THR A 174 -10.03 -30.83 58.65
C THR A 174 -8.61 -30.53 59.16
N SER A 175 -7.56 -30.61 58.34
CA SER A 175 -6.18 -30.37 58.80
C SER A 175 -5.71 -28.90 58.66
N GLY A 176 -6.64 -27.93 58.62
CA GLY A 176 -6.33 -26.50 58.41
C GLY A 176 -6.87 -25.53 59.47
N GLN A 177 -7.54 -26.01 60.51
CA GLN A 177 -8.01 -25.19 61.63
C GLN A 177 -7.55 -25.82 62.95
N GLU A 178 -6.30 -25.56 63.34
CA GLU A 178 -5.85 -25.48 64.74
C GLU A 178 -4.33 -25.20 64.76
N ALA A 179 -3.98 -23.91 64.81
CA ALA A 179 -2.73 -23.43 65.40
C ALA A 179 -2.91 -21.93 65.65
N ALA A 180 -3.37 -21.62 66.87
CA ALA A 180 -3.25 -20.31 67.50
C ALA A 180 -1.80 -20.09 67.97
#